data_AF-A0A3R6JZD2-F1
#
_entry.id   AF-A0A3R6JZD2-F1
#
_cell.length_a   1.000
_cell.length_b   1.000
_cell.length_c   1.000
_cell.angle_alpha   90.00
_cell.angle_beta   90.00
_cell.angle_gamma   90.00
#
_symmetry.space_group_name_H-M   'P 1'
#
loop_
_entity.id
_entity.type
_entity.pdbx_description
1 polymer ?
#
loop_
_entity_poly.entity_id
_entity_poly.type
_entity_poly.pdbx_seq_one_letter_code
_entity_poly.pdbx_strand_id
1 'polypeptide(L)'
;MEFSDFYDIAEYGNKHWKGAYSQKEVKQNAYDYYTDFLACMDEGELTPVIKELARLLADDGSNEAKYWLFMIASSLNLINITFADCLKTDEWLKNFL
;
A
#
# COMPACT_ATOMS: atom_id res chain seq x y z
N MET A 1 0.44 10.54 -1.16
CA MET A 1 1.21 9.62 -2.03
C MET A 1 0.97 10.02 -3.46
N GLU A 2 1.97 9.88 -4.31
CA GLU A 2 1.96 10.23 -5.73
C GLU A 2 1.96 8.97 -6.60
N PHE A 3 1.64 9.11 -7.89
CA PHE A 3 1.65 7.98 -8.84
C PHE A 3 2.98 7.21 -8.85
N SER A 4 4.12 7.89 -8.69
CA SER A 4 5.43 7.23 -8.64
C SER A 4 5.55 6.24 -7.49
N ASP A 5 4.95 6.52 -6.33
CA ASP A 5 4.98 5.61 -5.19
C ASP A 5 4.26 4.30 -5.54
N PHE A 6 3.11 4.39 -6.22
CA PHE A 6 2.34 3.23 -6.66
C PHE A 6 3.00 2.47 -7.80
N TYR A 7 3.75 3.16 -8.64
CA TYR A 7 4.59 2.52 -9.66
C TYR A 7 5.71 1.71 -9.04
N ASP A 8 6.40 2.26 -8.04
CA ASP A 8 7.45 1.55 -7.30
C ASP A 8 6.89 0.31 -6.58
N ILE A 9 5.69 0.42 -5.96
CA ILE A 9 4.99 -0.72 -5.36
C ILE A 9 4.66 -1.78 -6.41
N ALA A 10 4.14 -1.39 -7.58
CA ALA A 10 3.79 -2.34 -8.64
C ALA A 10 5.03 -3.05 -9.21
N GLU A 11 6.13 -2.33 -9.41
CA GLU A 11 7.41 -2.91 -9.82
C GLU A 11 7.99 -3.86 -8.77
N TYR A 12 7.91 -3.47 -7.49
CA TYR A 12 8.33 -4.32 -6.37
C TYR A 12 7.49 -5.59 -6.32
N GLY A 13 6.16 -5.47 -6.30
CA GLY A 13 5.25 -6.62 -6.22
C GLY A 13 5.44 -7.58 -7.40
N ASN A 14 5.69 -7.07 -8.61
CA ASN A 14 5.98 -7.92 -9.76
C ASN A 14 7.25 -8.77 -9.57
N LYS A 15 8.26 -8.25 -8.87
CA LYS A 15 9.52 -8.96 -8.58
C LYS A 15 9.42 -9.92 -7.39
N HIS A 16 8.63 -9.58 -6.38
CA HIS A 16 8.65 -10.23 -5.07
C HIS A 16 7.43 -11.13 -4.79
N TRP A 17 6.26 -10.86 -5.38
CA TRP A 17 5.00 -11.59 -5.12
C TRP A 17 4.69 -12.64 -6.19
N LYS A 18 5.72 -13.24 -6.78
CA LYS A 18 5.64 -14.18 -7.92
C LYS A 18 4.92 -13.56 -9.14
N GLY A 19 5.12 -12.28 -9.37
CA GLY A 19 4.67 -11.64 -10.60
C GLY A 19 5.44 -12.14 -11.82
N ALA A 20 4.79 -12.06 -12.98
CA ALA A 20 5.39 -12.27 -14.30
C ALA A 20 4.79 -11.29 -15.31
N TYR A 21 4.37 -10.12 -14.81
CA TYR A 21 3.69 -9.10 -15.60
C TYR A 21 4.69 -8.34 -16.46
N SER A 22 4.25 -8.00 -17.66
CA SER A 22 4.96 -7.09 -18.55
C SER A 22 5.03 -5.67 -17.96
N GLN A 23 5.95 -4.87 -18.45
CA GLN A 23 6.07 -3.45 -18.07
C GLN A 23 4.78 -2.65 -18.35
N LYS A 24 3.98 -3.05 -19.34
CA LYS A 24 2.68 -2.44 -19.62
C LYS A 24 1.66 -2.77 -18.52
N GLU A 25 1.60 -4.03 -18.10
CA GLU A 25 0.71 -4.48 -17.02
C GLU A 25 1.12 -3.89 -15.67
N VAL A 26 2.42 -3.78 -15.40
CA VAL A 26 2.90 -3.09 -14.19
C VAL A 26 2.44 -1.63 -14.14
N LYS A 27 2.53 -0.90 -15.25
CA LYS A 27 2.00 0.47 -15.35
C LYS A 27 0.48 0.52 -15.14
N GLN A 28 -0.25 -0.46 -15.65
CA GLN A 28 -1.70 -0.53 -15.44
C GLN A 28 -2.02 -0.78 -13.97
N ASN A 29 -1.35 -1.73 -13.31
CA ASN A 29 -1.55 -1.99 -11.89
C ASN A 29 -1.25 -0.75 -11.05
N ALA A 30 -0.16 -0.04 -11.35
CA ALA A 30 0.18 1.22 -10.69
C ALA A 30 -0.90 2.29 -10.87
N TYR A 31 -1.46 2.38 -12.08
CA TYR A 31 -2.57 3.30 -12.37
C TYR A 31 -3.82 2.93 -11.57
N ASP A 32 -4.21 1.66 -11.56
CA ASP A 32 -5.38 1.17 -10.83
C ASP A 32 -5.22 1.43 -9.31
N TYR A 33 -4.05 1.17 -8.74
CA TYR A 33 -3.74 1.50 -7.35
C TYR A 33 -3.87 3.00 -7.07
N TYR A 34 -3.30 3.84 -7.93
CA TYR A 34 -3.32 5.29 -7.74
C TYR A 34 -4.73 5.88 -7.85
N THR A 35 -5.51 5.46 -8.87
CA THR A 35 -6.87 5.98 -9.06
C THR A 35 -7.80 5.55 -7.95
N ASP A 36 -7.72 4.30 -7.49
CA ASP A 36 -8.53 3.83 -6.39
C ASP A 36 -8.11 4.46 -5.06
N PHE A 37 -6.82 4.75 -4.88
CA PHE A 37 -6.34 5.51 -3.72
C PHE A 37 -6.95 6.93 -3.70
N LEU A 38 -6.96 7.63 -4.85
CA LEU A 38 -7.61 8.94 -4.94
C LEU A 38 -9.11 8.86 -4.67
N ALA A 39 -9.79 7.82 -5.16
CA ALA A 39 -11.20 7.59 -4.85
C ALA A 39 -11.44 7.38 -3.34
N CYS A 40 -10.57 6.61 -2.67
CA CYS A 40 -10.65 6.44 -1.21
C CYS A 40 -10.44 7.78 -0.46
N MET A 41 -9.56 8.64 -0.95
CA MET A 41 -9.32 9.97 -0.36
C MET A 41 -10.54 10.90 -0.48
N ASP A 42 -11.29 10.82 -1.58
CA ASP A 42 -12.45 11.67 -1.85
C ASP A 42 -13.73 11.17 -1.14
N GLU A 43 -13.96 9.86 -1.17
CA GLU A 43 -15.19 9.23 -0.67
C GLU A 43 -15.08 8.80 0.80
N GLY A 44 -13.86 8.62 1.33
CA GLY A 44 -13.61 8.15 2.69
C GLY A 44 -13.87 6.65 2.90
N GLU A 45 -14.14 5.90 1.84
CA GLU A 45 -14.34 4.45 1.86
C GLU A 45 -13.24 3.70 1.12
N LEU A 46 -12.82 2.55 1.66
CA LEU A 46 -11.79 1.72 1.05
C LEU A 46 -12.33 0.87 -0.11
N THR A 47 -11.74 1.06 -1.30
CA THR A 47 -12.04 0.20 -2.46
C THR A 47 -11.46 -1.22 -2.30
N PRO A 48 -11.99 -2.21 -3.05
CA PRO A 48 -11.44 -3.56 -3.07
C PRO A 48 -9.96 -3.62 -3.48
N VAL A 49 -9.53 -2.78 -4.43
CA VAL A 49 -8.15 -2.74 -4.91
C VAL A 49 -7.20 -2.31 -3.80
N ILE A 50 -7.54 -1.25 -3.05
CA ILE A 50 -6.70 -0.75 -1.96
C ILE A 50 -6.67 -1.73 -0.78
N LYS A 51 -7.79 -2.40 -0.49
CA LYS A 51 -7.82 -3.48 0.51
C LYS A 51 -6.89 -4.63 0.15
N GLU A 52 -6.92 -5.08 -1.10
CA GLU A 52 -6.05 -6.16 -1.57
C GLU A 52 -4.58 -5.72 -1.59
N LEU A 53 -4.29 -4.50 -2.04
CA LEU A 53 -2.93 -3.95 -2.01
C LEU A 53 -2.39 -3.90 -0.58
N ALA A 54 -3.19 -3.41 0.38
CA ALA A 54 -2.83 -3.37 1.79
C ALA A 54 -2.56 -4.77 2.34
N ARG A 55 -3.38 -5.77 1.96
CA ARG A 55 -3.19 -7.18 2.33
C ARG A 55 -1.89 -7.76 1.77
N LEU A 56 -1.56 -7.47 0.51
CA LEU A 56 -0.31 -7.93 -0.11
C LEU A 56 0.93 -7.34 0.57
N LEU A 57 0.88 -6.04 0.89
CA LEU A 57 1.95 -5.36 1.63
C LEU A 57 2.09 -5.92 3.06
N ALA A 58 0.96 -6.23 3.70
CA ALA A 58 0.92 -6.87 5.01
C ALA A 58 1.58 -8.26 5.04
N ASP A 59 1.19 -9.10 4.09
CA ASP A 59 1.70 -10.47 3.96
C ASP A 59 3.21 -10.50 3.64
N ASP A 60 3.69 -9.53 2.84
CA ASP A 60 5.10 -9.41 2.49
C ASP A 60 5.96 -9.06 3.72
N GLY A 61 5.56 -8.06 4.50
CA GLY A 61 6.17 -7.72 5.78
C GLY A 61 7.62 -7.21 5.71
N SER A 62 8.19 -6.99 4.53
CA SER A 62 9.48 -6.29 4.37
C SER A 62 9.40 -4.84 4.86
N ASN A 63 10.56 -4.21 5.08
CA ASN A 63 10.60 -2.82 5.51
C ASN A 63 10.01 -1.88 4.45
N GLU A 64 10.25 -2.17 3.18
CA GLU A 64 9.67 -1.47 2.03
C GLU A 64 8.14 -1.62 2.03
N ALA A 65 7.63 -2.83 2.17
CA ALA A 65 6.18 -3.09 2.21
C ALA A 65 5.49 -2.41 3.39
N LYS A 66 6.10 -2.47 4.58
CA LYS A 66 5.61 -1.79 5.79
C LYS A 66 5.60 -0.28 5.64
N TYR A 67 6.63 0.30 5.01
CA TYR A 67 6.69 1.73 4.74
C TYR A 67 5.53 2.17 3.83
N TRP A 68 5.31 1.48 2.71
CA TRP A 68 4.21 1.81 1.80
C TRP A 68 2.84 1.62 2.45
N LEU A 69 2.66 0.53 3.22
CA LEU A 69 1.43 0.30 3.95
C LEU A 69 1.13 1.42 4.95
N PHE A 70 2.12 1.84 5.72
CA PHE A 70 2.01 2.98 6.63
C PHE A 70 1.62 4.26 5.87
N MET A 71 2.29 4.55 4.76
CA MET A 71 2.00 5.75 3.96
C MET A 71 0.57 5.76 3.40
N ILE A 72 0.08 4.61 2.92
CA ILE A 72 -1.31 4.46 2.46
C ILE A 72 -2.28 4.72 3.63
N ALA A 73 -2.05 4.04 4.74
CA ALA A 73 -2.93 4.09 5.90
C ALA A 73 -2.99 5.47 6.57
N SER A 74 -1.84 6.15 6.70
CA SER A 74 -1.76 7.52 7.20
C SER A 74 -2.42 8.51 6.25
N SER A 75 -2.23 8.35 4.93
CA SER A 75 -2.87 9.25 3.96
C SER A 75 -4.39 9.15 4.00
N LEU A 76 -4.90 7.93 4.14
CA LEU A 76 -6.34 7.64 4.24
C LEU A 76 -6.91 7.84 5.65
N ASN A 77 -6.12 8.38 6.58
CA ASN A 77 -6.50 8.62 7.97
C ASN A 77 -7.10 7.39 8.67
N LEU A 78 -6.66 6.18 8.30
CA LEU A 78 -7.10 4.91 8.87
C LEU A 78 -6.43 4.62 10.21
N ILE A 79 -5.36 5.34 10.50
CA ILE A 79 -4.49 5.14 11.65
C ILE A 79 -4.47 6.43 12.47
N ASN A 80 -4.93 6.38 13.72
CA ASN A 80 -4.73 7.46 14.70
C ASN A 80 -3.46 7.20 15.54
N ILE A 81 -2.33 6.97 14.86
CA ILE A 81 -1.07 6.49 15.45
C ILE A 81 0.09 7.27 14.83
N THR A 82 1.10 7.61 15.62
CA THR A 82 2.28 8.36 15.16
C THR A 82 3.36 7.42 14.60
N PHE A 83 4.21 7.90 13.68
CA PHE A 83 5.34 7.11 13.13
C PHE A 83 6.28 6.54 14.22
N ALA A 84 6.35 7.20 15.39
CA ALA A 84 7.12 6.74 16.54
C ALA A 84 6.56 5.45 17.18
N ASP A 85 5.28 5.16 17.01
CA ASP A 85 4.63 3.94 17.51
C ASP A 85 4.88 2.75 16.57
N CYS A 86 5.02 3.02 15.25
CA CYS A 86 5.41 2.02 14.24
C CYS A 86 6.79 1.42 14.49
N LEU A 87 7.74 2.20 15.03
CA LEU A 87 9.10 1.73 15.30
C LEU A 87 9.21 0.91 16.59
N LYS A 88 8.21 0.95 17.47
CA LYS A 88 8.23 0.27 18.78
C LYS A 88 7.44 -1.04 18.80
N THR A 89 6.56 -1.27 17.83
CA THR A 89 5.63 -2.41 17.84
C THR A 89 5.68 -3.13 16.51
N ASP A 90 6.04 -4.42 16.52
CA ASP A 90 5.92 -5.24 15.32
C ASP A 90 5.91 -6.75 15.66
N GLU A 91 4.81 -7.52 15.81
CA GLU A 91 3.39 -7.26 16.11
C GLU A 91 2.67 -6.19 15.28
N TRP A 92 3.04 -6.09 14.00
CA TRP A 92 2.35 -5.54 12.83
C TRP A 92 1.27 -4.43 13.08
N LEU A 93 1.55 -3.48 13.97
CA LEU A 93 0.66 -2.37 14.30
C LEU A 93 -0.75 -2.70 14.87
N LYS A 94 -1.02 -3.78 15.62
CA LYS A 94 -1.29 -5.17 15.19
C LYS A 94 -2.54 -5.27 14.26
N ASN A 95 -2.52 -4.62 13.09
CA ASN A 95 -3.58 -4.42 12.07
C ASN A 95 -4.29 -3.04 12.12
N PHE A 96 -3.75 -1.97 12.73
CA PHE A 96 -4.19 -0.55 12.61
C PHE A 96 -5.05 0.04 13.77
N LEU A 97 -4.76 -0.26 15.04
CA LEU A 97 -5.42 0.31 16.24
C LEU A 97 -4.46 1.18 17.06
#